data_AF-A0A2V9FSF8-F1
#
_entry.id   AF-A0A2V9FSF8-F1
#
_cell.length_a   1.000
_cell.length_b   1.000
_cell.length_c   1.000
_cell.angle_alpha   90.00
_cell.angle_beta   90.00
_cell.angle_gamma   90.00
#
_symmetry.space_group_name_H-M   'P 1'
#
loop_
_entity.id
_entity.type
_entity.pdbx_description
1 polymer ?
#
loop_
_entity_poly.entity_id
_entity_poly.type
_entity_poly.pdbx_seq_one_letter_code
_entity_poly.pdbx_strand_id
1 'polypeptide(L)'
;VIAPRLGNAALKVQNYRVGTVRVNSHPTDTPLDEVVRSAVGPYPDPLFPLEKEIVLEASLTEALWVSVFAPKETRAGTYRGMVEVNAGKRKLRLSFQVQVFAATVPKEQQLWVTNWFWFEHELMAKHYPKLKSDSDRYWRVLENIGRTMAEYKQNVVFVPVRTLAKAQLADGAVQYDFSLVDRWIETFDKAGMAHMIEGGHLSGRLGGGYDSPYVIPTDLVENGQMVRKDLAADDPRAEHNLREFLRQLRDHLKEKGWLSRYVQHVHDEPHGTEMPIDGVLVSMRLEVMREGIEDYELLMESARHAPAGTDALARAVMPTFTDYLRDVTQFRKAERELLRLATEAHRE
;
A
#
# COMPACT_ATOMS: atom_id res chain seq x y z
N VAL A 1 13.43 29.94 1.72
CA VAL A 1 14.67 29.15 1.50
C VAL A 1 15.31 29.58 0.20
N ILE A 2 16.63 29.82 0.19
CA ILE A 2 17.40 30.11 -1.01
C ILE A 2 17.73 28.77 -1.68
N ALA A 3 17.31 28.62 -2.92
CA ALA A 3 17.48 27.39 -3.70
C ALA A 3 18.96 26.96 -3.78
N PRO A 4 19.29 25.67 -3.60
CA PRO A 4 20.64 25.16 -3.78
C PRO A 4 21.14 25.39 -5.21
N ARG A 5 22.39 25.87 -5.37
CA ARG A 5 22.98 26.20 -6.67
C ARG A 5 24.31 25.51 -6.95
N LEU A 6 24.55 25.24 -8.23
CA LEU A 6 25.81 24.81 -8.82
C LEU A 6 26.04 25.60 -10.12
N GLY A 7 26.90 26.63 -10.05
CA GLY A 7 27.04 27.59 -11.15
C GLY A 7 25.70 28.29 -11.44
N ASN A 8 25.25 28.21 -12.70
CA ASN A 8 23.97 28.78 -13.13
C ASN A 8 22.76 27.85 -12.90
N ALA A 9 22.97 26.61 -12.48
CA ALA A 9 21.90 25.66 -12.20
C ALA A 9 21.38 25.84 -10.76
N ALA A 10 20.06 25.70 -10.58
CA ALA A 10 19.40 25.75 -9.27
C ALA A 10 18.44 24.56 -9.11
N LEU A 11 18.40 23.96 -7.93
CA LEU A 11 17.42 22.93 -7.58
C LEU A 11 16.08 23.58 -7.21
N LYS A 12 14.97 22.94 -7.57
CA LYS A 12 13.64 23.36 -7.13
C LYS A 12 13.47 23.03 -5.64
N VAL A 13 12.84 23.93 -4.90
CA VAL A 13 12.57 23.75 -3.47
C VAL A 13 11.10 24.02 -3.19
N GLN A 14 10.50 23.20 -2.34
CA GLN A 14 9.20 23.46 -1.71
C GLN A 14 9.37 23.47 -0.20
N ASN A 15 8.62 24.35 0.47
CA ASN A 15 8.73 24.55 1.91
C ASN A 15 7.35 24.42 2.53
N TYR A 16 7.32 23.75 3.67
CA TYR A 16 6.11 23.50 4.43
C TYR A 16 6.32 23.87 5.88
N ARG A 17 5.26 24.34 6.53
CA ARG A 17 5.18 24.35 7.99
C ARG A 17 4.78 22.96 8.43
N VAL A 18 5.47 22.40 9.41
CA VAL A 18 5.10 21.12 10.01
C VAL A 18 4.11 21.41 11.14
N GLY A 19 2.86 20.98 10.96
CA GLY A 19 1.86 21.04 12.00
C GLY A 19 2.01 19.89 13.00
N THR A 20 1.18 19.91 14.04
CA THR A 20 1.19 18.87 15.07
C THR A 20 -0.16 18.16 15.19
N VAL A 21 -0.10 16.86 15.46
CA VAL A 21 -1.25 16.03 15.82
C VAL A 21 -1.09 15.61 17.27
N ARG A 22 -2.19 15.69 18.04
CA ARG A 22 -2.17 15.29 19.44
C ARG A 22 -2.35 13.78 19.55
N VAL A 23 -1.30 13.08 19.98
CA VAL A 23 -1.35 11.67 20.36
C VAL A 23 -1.76 11.60 21.83
N ASN A 24 -2.88 10.94 22.11
CA ASN A 24 -3.51 10.93 23.45
C ASN A 24 -3.28 9.64 24.25
N SER A 25 -2.72 8.59 23.63
CA SER A 25 -2.52 7.28 24.25
C SER A 25 -1.29 6.59 23.66
N HIS A 26 -0.75 5.65 24.42
CA HIS A 26 0.22 4.67 23.93
C HIS A 26 -0.52 3.44 23.39
N PRO A 27 0.10 2.66 22.49
CA PRO A 27 -0.37 1.31 22.22
C PRO A 27 -0.37 0.52 23.53
N THR A 28 -1.39 -0.31 23.77
CA THR A 28 -1.60 -1.02 25.03
C THR A 28 -0.60 -2.16 25.26
N ASP A 29 -0.10 -2.75 24.18
CA ASP A 29 0.63 -4.02 24.22
C ASP A 29 2.04 -3.93 23.58
N THR A 30 2.57 -2.71 23.42
CA THR A 30 3.95 -2.53 22.93
C THR A 30 4.93 -2.76 24.07
N PRO A 31 5.93 -3.67 23.93
CA PRO A 31 6.99 -3.85 24.90
C PRO A 31 7.68 -2.53 25.24
N LEU A 32 7.96 -2.27 26.52
CA LEU A 32 8.51 -0.97 26.97
C LEU A 32 9.88 -0.66 26.35
N ASP A 33 10.65 -1.69 26.00
CA ASP A 33 11.94 -1.58 25.32
C ASP A 33 11.83 -1.18 23.84
N GLU A 34 10.65 -1.34 23.23
CA GLU A 34 10.34 -0.82 21.89
C GLU A 34 9.80 0.63 21.93
N VAL A 35 9.49 1.16 23.12
CA VAL A 35 8.94 2.51 23.26
C VAL A 35 10.05 3.56 23.12
N VAL A 36 10.17 4.11 21.91
CA VAL A 36 11.10 5.21 21.61
C VAL A 36 10.74 6.50 22.38
N ARG A 37 9.45 6.72 22.69
CA ARG A 37 8.98 7.88 23.45
C ARG A 37 7.68 7.57 24.20
N SER A 38 7.75 7.64 25.54
CA SER A 38 6.62 7.36 26.44
C SER A 38 5.75 8.59 26.76
N ALA A 39 5.90 9.70 26.02
CA ALA A 39 5.15 10.92 26.26
C ALA A 39 4.00 11.06 25.25
N VAL A 40 2.76 11.06 25.72
CA VAL A 40 1.62 11.58 24.97
C VAL A 40 1.77 13.09 24.75
N GLY A 41 1.24 13.64 23.66
CA GLY A 41 1.38 15.07 23.37
C GLY A 41 1.29 15.43 21.89
N PRO A 42 1.72 16.65 21.51
CA PRO A 42 1.78 17.07 20.13
C PRO A 42 2.98 16.42 19.41
N TYR A 43 2.71 15.74 18.30
CA TYR A 43 3.71 15.14 17.42
C TYR A 43 3.71 15.84 16.06
N PRO A 44 4.89 16.18 15.51
CA PRO A 44 4.98 16.79 14.19
C PRO A 44 4.58 15.77 13.12
N ASP A 45 3.60 16.10 12.28
CA ASP A 45 3.07 15.15 11.30
C ASP A 45 2.60 15.84 9.99
N PRO A 46 1.51 16.65 9.97
CA PRO A 46 1.00 17.21 8.73
C PRO A 46 1.90 18.30 8.15
N LEU A 47 2.08 18.29 6.83
CA LEU A 47 2.77 19.34 6.08
C LEU A 47 1.76 20.36 5.54
N PHE A 48 1.78 21.57 6.09
CA PHE A 48 0.99 22.69 5.59
C PHE A 48 1.79 23.58 4.64
N PRO A 49 1.18 24.16 3.60
CA PRO A 49 1.84 25.17 2.78
C PRO A 49 2.44 26.27 3.66
N LEU A 50 3.72 26.60 3.44
CA LEU A 50 4.38 27.64 4.20
C LEU A 50 3.89 29.02 3.76
N GLU A 51 3.30 29.77 4.67
CA GLU A 51 2.98 31.19 4.48
C GLU A 51 4.25 32.05 4.51
N LYS A 52 4.17 33.27 3.97
CA LYS A 52 5.32 34.19 3.93
C LYS A 52 5.81 34.57 5.33
N GLU A 53 4.88 34.68 6.27
CA GLU A 53 5.12 35.03 7.67
C GLU A 53 4.42 34.00 8.55
N ILE A 54 5.02 33.69 9.69
CA ILE A 54 4.47 32.75 10.66
C ILE A 54 4.50 33.44 12.01
N VAL A 55 3.39 33.40 12.74
CA VAL A 55 3.36 33.87 14.13
C VAL A 55 3.94 32.78 15.02
N LEU A 56 4.98 33.12 15.77
CA LEU A 56 5.57 32.23 16.76
C LEU A 56 5.01 32.56 18.14
N GLU A 57 4.41 31.58 18.80
CA GLU A 57 4.01 31.72 20.20
C GLU A 57 5.22 31.56 21.13
N ALA A 58 5.18 32.27 22.26
CA ALA A 58 6.25 32.18 23.25
C ALA A 58 6.38 30.75 23.78
N SER A 59 7.62 30.26 23.89
CA SER A 59 7.96 28.93 24.40
C SER A 59 7.49 27.75 23.55
N LEU A 60 7.08 27.97 22.29
CA LEU A 60 6.84 26.91 21.32
C LEU A 60 7.98 26.81 20.30
N THR A 61 8.25 25.58 19.87
CA THR A 61 9.20 25.30 18.78
C THR A 61 8.40 25.01 17.51
N GLU A 62 8.74 25.69 16.42
CA GLU A 62 8.18 25.44 15.10
C GLU A 62 9.16 24.64 14.24
N ALA A 63 8.63 23.71 13.46
CA ALA A 63 9.39 22.91 12.51
C ALA A 63 9.03 23.30 11.07
N LEU A 64 10.05 23.42 10.22
CA LEU A 64 9.91 23.67 8.79
C LEU A 64 10.43 22.47 8.03
N TRP A 65 9.65 22.00 7.06
CA TRP A 65 10.05 20.94 6.15
C TRP A 65 10.48 21.54 4.81
N VAL A 66 11.64 21.12 4.31
CA VAL A 66 12.21 21.61 3.04
C VAL A 66 12.41 20.41 2.10
N SER A 67 11.59 20.35 1.06
CA SER A 67 11.72 19.35 -0.01
C SER A 67 12.56 19.93 -1.14
N VAL A 68 13.64 19.25 -1.53
CA VAL A 68 14.51 19.64 -2.64
C VAL A 68 14.35 18.63 -3.76
N PHE A 69 14.12 19.10 -4.98
CA PHE A 69 13.87 18.27 -6.15
C PHE A 69 15.04 18.34 -7.12
N ALA A 70 15.50 17.17 -7.56
CA ALA A 70 16.50 16.99 -8.61
C ALA A 70 15.86 16.25 -9.80
N PRO A 71 15.32 16.98 -10.81
CA PRO A 71 14.86 16.39 -12.06
C PRO A 71 15.95 15.56 -12.76
N LYS A 72 15.56 14.69 -13.70
CA LYS A 72 16.46 13.77 -14.42
C LYS A 72 17.66 14.47 -15.07
N GLU A 73 17.46 15.70 -15.52
CA GLU A 73 18.40 16.54 -16.25
C GLU A 73 19.35 17.31 -15.30
N THR A 74 19.20 17.11 -13.99
CA THR A 74 20.03 17.77 -12.97
C THR A 74 21.47 17.27 -13.10
N ARG A 75 22.39 18.22 -13.29
CA ARG A 75 23.82 17.93 -13.35
C ARG A 75 24.30 17.38 -12.00
N ALA A 76 25.09 16.31 -12.02
CA ALA A 76 25.75 15.81 -10.82
C ALA A 76 26.72 16.84 -10.22
N GLY A 77 26.78 16.89 -8.90
CA GLY A 77 27.64 17.82 -8.17
C GLY A 77 27.05 18.27 -6.84
N THR A 78 27.81 19.08 -6.11
CA THR A 78 27.40 19.62 -4.81
C THR A 78 26.73 20.97 -4.99
N TYR A 79 25.43 21.03 -4.72
CA TYR A 79 24.65 22.26 -4.73
C TYR A 79 24.66 22.89 -3.34
N ARG A 80 24.91 24.20 -3.25
CA ARG A 80 24.94 24.93 -1.97
C ARG A 80 23.69 25.79 -1.81
N GLY A 81 22.95 25.58 -0.73
CA GLY A 81 21.73 26.30 -0.40
C GLY A 81 21.82 27.01 0.95
N MET A 82 20.81 27.82 1.27
CA MET A 82 20.73 28.53 2.54
C MET A 82 19.28 28.68 2.99
N VAL A 83 19.02 28.39 4.27
CA VAL A 83 17.79 28.78 4.95
C VAL A 83 18.07 30.13 5.63
N GLU A 84 17.23 31.11 5.33
CA GLU A 84 17.28 32.44 5.95
C GLU A 84 15.96 32.66 6.69
N VAL A 85 16.04 32.89 8.00
CA VAL A 85 14.90 33.18 8.87
C VAL A 85 15.05 34.60 9.39
N ASN A 86 14.04 35.43 9.15
CA ASN A 86 13.99 36.81 9.62
C ASN A 86 12.90 36.93 10.70
N ALA A 87 13.27 37.46 11.87
CA ALA A 87 12.37 37.67 12.99
C ALA A 87 12.56 39.09 13.54
N GLY A 88 11.76 40.04 13.05
CA GLY A 88 11.95 41.45 13.32
C GLY A 88 13.34 41.93 12.89
N LYS A 89 14.14 42.40 13.84
CA LYS A 89 15.53 42.85 13.60
C LYS A 89 16.55 41.71 13.59
N ARG A 90 16.16 40.50 13.99
CA ARG A 90 17.05 39.33 14.05
C ARG A 90 17.01 38.58 12.73
N LYS A 91 18.17 38.04 12.36
CA LYS A 91 18.37 37.29 11.13
C LYS A 91 19.22 36.07 11.41
N LEU A 92 18.72 34.90 11.06
CA LEU A 92 19.43 33.64 11.15
C LEU A 92 19.68 33.12 9.74
N ARG A 93 20.90 32.64 9.48
CA ARG A 93 21.30 32.01 8.22
C ARG A 93 21.90 30.65 8.50
N LEU A 94 21.33 29.62 7.91
CA LEU A 94 21.77 28.23 8.02
C LEU A 94 22.14 27.75 6.62
N SER A 95 23.42 27.46 6.39
CA SER A 95 23.88 26.94 5.09
C SER A 95 23.70 25.43 5.05
N PHE A 96 23.32 24.90 3.88
CA PHE A 96 23.22 23.45 3.66
C PHE A 96 23.74 23.06 2.27
N GLN A 97 24.03 21.78 2.09
CA GLN A 97 24.55 21.24 0.83
C GLN A 97 23.71 20.04 0.39
N VAL A 98 23.49 19.91 -0.91
CA VAL A 98 22.82 18.78 -1.54
C VAL A 98 23.78 18.16 -2.54
N GLN A 99 24.21 16.92 -2.29
CA GLN A 99 25.02 16.18 -3.24
C GLN A 99 24.12 15.45 -4.23
N VAL A 100 24.19 15.83 -5.51
CA VAL A 100 23.53 15.12 -6.60
C VAL A 100 24.53 14.15 -7.20
N PHE A 101 24.21 12.85 -7.18
CA PHE A 101 25.03 11.81 -7.79
C PHE A 101 24.67 11.64 -9.27
N ALA A 102 25.59 11.07 -10.06
CA ALA A 102 25.35 10.72 -11.46
C ALA A 102 24.52 9.43 -11.58
N ALA A 103 23.34 9.43 -10.96
CA ALA A 103 22.36 8.36 -10.98
C ALA A 103 20.99 8.94 -11.30
N THR A 104 20.19 8.21 -12.07
CA THR A 104 18.84 8.62 -12.45
C THR A 104 17.83 7.68 -11.83
N VAL A 105 16.91 8.23 -11.03
CA VAL A 105 15.71 7.50 -10.63
C VAL A 105 14.78 7.42 -11.84
N PRO A 106 14.35 6.22 -12.28
CA PRO A 106 13.44 6.08 -13.41
C PRO A 106 12.16 6.90 -13.22
N LYS A 107 11.67 7.48 -14.33
CA LYS A 107 10.42 8.25 -14.29
C LYS A 107 9.24 7.36 -13.92
N GLU A 108 9.22 6.15 -14.46
CA GLU A 108 8.19 5.13 -14.28
C GLU A 108 8.61 4.14 -13.22
N GLN A 109 7.73 3.92 -12.24
CA GLN A 109 7.87 2.88 -11.24
C GLN A 109 7.64 1.52 -11.90
N GLN A 110 8.62 0.63 -11.78
CA GLN A 110 8.56 -0.73 -12.34
C GLN A 110 7.98 -1.73 -11.33
N LEU A 111 8.11 -1.48 -10.02
CA LEU A 111 7.51 -2.33 -9.00
C LEU A 111 6.04 -2.00 -8.82
N TRP A 112 5.19 -3.01 -8.67
CA TRP A 112 3.82 -2.78 -8.25
C TRP A 112 3.81 -2.35 -6.78
N VAL A 113 3.49 -1.08 -6.53
CA VAL A 113 3.42 -0.49 -5.20
C VAL A 113 1.96 -0.16 -4.91
N THR A 114 1.43 -0.76 -3.84
CA THR A 114 0.11 -0.49 -3.30
C THR A 114 0.28 0.01 -1.86
N ASN A 115 -0.27 1.19 -1.56
CA ASN A 115 -0.59 1.57 -0.19
C ASN A 115 -2.10 1.66 -0.12
N TRP A 116 -2.69 0.77 0.67
CA TRP A 116 -4.11 0.81 0.91
C TRP A 116 -4.47 2.05 1.71
N PHE A 117 -5.60 2.66 1.34
CA PHE A 117 -6.18 3.72 2.13
C PHE A 117 -7.69 3.48 2.22
N TRP A 118 -8.24 3.71 3.40
CA TRP A 118 -9.67 3.57 3.63
C TRP A 118 -10.29 4.95 3.72
N PHE A 119 -11.10 5.33 2.75
CA PHE A 119 -11.73 6.65 2.68
C PHE A 119 -13.23 6.54 2.36
N GLU A 120 -13.96 5.88 3.25
CA GLU A 120 -15.40 5.71 3.13
C GLU A 120 -16.13 7.04 3.44
N HIS A 121 -17.11 7.41 2.60
CA HIS A 121 -17.72 8.73 2.62
C HIS A 121 -18.48 9.01 3.91
N GLU A 122 -19.28 8.06 4.41
CA GLU A 122 -20.08 8.25 5.62
C GLU A 122 -19.19 8.39 6.87
N LEU A 123 -18.17 7.55 7.01
CA LEU A 123 -17.20 7.61 8.09
C LEU A 123 -16.45 8.96 8.07
N MET A 124 -15.96 9.38 6.90
CA MET A 124 -15.25 10.65 6.78
C MET A 124 -16.16 11.84 7.01
N ALA A 125 -17.43 11.78 6.61
CA ALA A 125 -18.41 12.84 6.85
C ALA A 125 -18.71 13.07 8.34
N LYS A 126 -18.51 12.07 9.22
CA LYS A 126 -18.61 12.23 10.69
C LYS A 126 -17.52 13.15 11.24
N HIS A 127 -16.32 13.10 10.67
CA HIS A 127 -15.18 13.92 11.11
C HIS A 127 -15.04 15.23 10.34
N TYR A 128 -15.50 15.25 9.09
CA TYR A 128 -15.43 16.42 8.19
C TYR A 128 -16.82 16.75 7.64
N PRO A 129 -17.65 17.50 8.39
CA PRO A 129 -19.06 17.74 8.03
C PRO A 129 -19.28 18.33 6.63
N LYS A 130 -18.29 19.07 6.11
CA LYS A 130 -18.34 19.63 4.75
C LYS A 130 -18.38 18.57 3.64
N LEU A 131 -17.98 17.33 3.92
CA LEU A 131 -18.14 16.20 3.00
C LEU A 131 -19.60 15.76 2.85
N LYS A 132 -20.45 16.03 3.86
CA LYS A 132 -21.88 15.73 3.81
C LYS A 132 -22.66 16.76 3.01
N SER A 133 -22.30 18.04 3.16
CA SER A 133 -23.04 19.16 2.55
C SER A 133 -22.67 19.45 1.09
N ASP A 134 -21.56 18.90 0.60
CA ASP A 134 -21.01 19.14 -0.73
C ASP A 134 -20.60 17.80 -1.34
N SER A 135 -21.47 17.25 -2.19
CA SER A 135 -21.34 15.91 -2.77
C SER A 135 -20.09 15.73 -3.64
N ASP A 136 -19.58 16.80 -4.25
CA ASP A 136 -18.38 16.76 -5.07
C ASP A 136 -17.09 17.00 -4.27
N ARG A 137 -17.20 17.46 -3.02
CA ARG A 137 -16.03 17.66 -2.16
C ARG A 137 -15.29 16.36 -1.90
N TYR A 138 -16.03 15.26 -1.70
CA TYR A 138 -15.45 13.93 -1.52
C TYR A 138 -14.53 13.55 -2.69
N TRP A 139 -15.01 13.72 -3.92
CA TRP A 139 -14.24 13.40 -5.13
C TRP A 139 -13.05 14.33 -5.34
N ARG A 140 -13.16 15.62 -5.02
CA ARG A 140 -12.02 16.54 -5.04
C ARG A 140 -10.93 16.16 -4.04
N VAL A 141 -11.31 15.62 -2.87
CA VAL A 141 -10.34 15.11 -1.89
C VAL A 141 -9.67 13.83 -2.43
N LEU A 142 -10.43 12.90 -3.01
CA LEU A 142 -9.86 11.72 -3.67
C LEU A 142 -8.92 12.07 -4.82
N GLU A 143 -9.28 13.04 -5.66
CA GLU A 143 -8.39 13.56 -6.71
C GLU A 143 -7.08 14.08 -6.12
N ASN A 144 -7.13 14.81 -5.00
CA ASN A 144 -5.92 15.30 -4.32
C ASN A 144 -5.07 14.14 -3.78
N ILE A 145 -5.70 13.15 -3.13
CA ILE A 145 -5.03 11.94 -2.63
C ILE A 145 -4.34 11.21 -3.79
N GLY A 146 -5.05 11.01 -4.90
CA GLY A 146 -4.51 10.36 -6.10
C GLY A 146 -3.31 11.09 -6.69
N ARG A 147 -3.36 12.42 -6.78
CA ARG A 147 -2.20 13.22 -7.22
C ARG A 147 -1.00 13.06 -6.29
N THR A 148 -1.22 13.04 -4.97
CA THR A 148 -0.15 12.80 -4.00
C THR A 148 0.42 11.39 -4.17
N MET A 149 -0.41 10.35 -4.24
CA MET A 149 0.05 8.97 -4.47
C MET A 149 0.87 8.83 -5.76
N ALA A 150 0.44 9.48 -6.84
CA ALA A 150 1.17 9.51 -8.11
C ALA A 150 2.54 10.21 -7.99
N GLU A 151 2.62 11.33 -7.24
CA GLU A 151 3.87 12.05 -6.97
C GLU A 151 4.88 11.15 -6.24
N TYR A 152 4.40 10.32 -5.31
CA TYR A 152 5.19 9.32 -4.59
C TYR A 152 5.32 7.97 -5.32
N LYS A 153 4.99 7.94 -6.62
CA LYS A 153 5.23 6.80 -7.52
C LYS A 153 4.46 5.52 -7.19
N GLN A 154 3.33 5.63 -6.49
CA GLN A 154 2.38 4.53 -6.39
C GLN A 154 1.79 4.26 -7.77
N ASN A 155 1.63 2.99 -8.15
CA ASN A 155 1.13 2.59 -9.46
C ASN A 155 0.03 1.49 -9.39
N VAL A 156 -0.47 1.21 -8.18
CA VAL A 156 -1.58 0.29 -7.93
C VAL A 156 -2.66 1.03 -7.14
N VAL A 157 -3.91 0.95 -7.61
CA VAL A 157 -5.08 1.51 -6.92
C VAL A 157 -5.89 0.42 -6.25
N PHE A 158 -6.16 0.57 -4.96
CA PHE A 158 -7.16 -0.23 -4.26
C PHE A 158 -8.56 0.33 -4.51
N VAL A 159 -9.52 -0.53 -4.84
CA VAL A 159 -10.90 -0.16 -5.17
C VAL A 159 -11.86 -0.95 -4.27
N PRO A 160 -12.62 -0.30 -3.37
CA PRO A 160 -13.57 -0.98 -2.49
C PRO A 160 -14.84 -1.41 -3.26
N VAL A 161 -14.70 -2.37 -4.18
CA VAL A 161 -15.72 -2.79 -5.16
C VAL A 161 -17.03 -3.20 -4.51
N ARG A 162 -17.03 -3.90 -3.37
CA ARG A 162 -18.25 -4.30 -2.64
C ARG A 162 -19.02 -3.12 -2.00
N THR A 163 -18.33 -2.02 -1.72
CA THR A 163 -18.91 -0.80 -1.15
C THR A 163 -19.45 0.13 -2.24
N LEU A 164 -18.73 0.21 -3.36
CA LEU A 164 -19.04 1.13 -4.46
C LEU A 164 -20.05 0.54 -5.45
N ALA A 165 -20.00 -0.76 -5.73
CA ALA A 165 -20.99 -1.41 -6.59
C ALA A 165 -22.36 -1.42 -5.89
N LYS A 166 -23.35 -0.77 -6.50
CA LYS A 166 -24.69 -0.64 -5.91
C LYS A 166 -25.58 -1.75 -6.42
N ALA A 167 -25.98 -2.63 -5.50
CA ALA A 167 -26.91 -3.71 -5.80
C ALA A 167 -28.32 -3.14 -6.03
N GLN A 168 -28.98 -3.62 -7.08
CA GLN A 168 -30.33 -3.26 -7.45
C GLN A 168 -31.10 -4.49 -7.92
N LEU A 169 -32.42 -4.46 -7.74
CA LEU A 169 -33.32 -5.48 -8.28
C LEU A 169 -33.67 -5.10 -9.72
N ALA A 170 -33.28 -5.95 -10.67
CA ALA A 170 -33.63 -5.80 -12.08
C ALA A 170 -33.89 -7.20 -12.69
N ASP A 171 -34.99 -7.32 -13.45
CA ASP A 171 -35.42 -8.58 -14.08
C ASP A 171 -35.55 -9.77 -13.10
N GLY A 172 -35.93 -9.50 -11.85
CA GLY A 172 -36.08 -10.52 -10.81
C GLY A 172 -34.76 -11.05 -10.24
N ALA A 173 -33.61 -10.47 -10.63
CA ALA A 173 -32.28 -10.85 -10.17
C ALA A 173 -31.53 -9.65 -9.57
N VAL A 174 -30.45 -9.94 -8.84
CA VAL A 174 -29.52 -8.92 -8.35
C VAL A 174 -28.64 -8.46 -9.50
N GLN A 175 -28.66 -7.18 -9.80
CA GLN A 175 -27.74 -6.53 -10.71
C GLN A 175 -26.90 -5.48 -9.97
N TYR A 176 -25.70 -5.19 -10.48
CA TYR A 176 -24.78 -4.24 -9.87
C TYR A 176 -24.54 -3.04 -10.79
N ASP A 177 -24.81 -1.84 -10.28
CA ASP A 177 -24.36 -0.59 -10.90
C ASP A 177 -22.92 -0.29 -10.45
N PHE A 178 -22.00 -0.26 -11.42
CA PHE A 178 -20.58 -0.02 -11.22
C PHE A 178 -20.16 1.44 -11.46
N SER A 179 -21.11 2.38 -11.65
CA SER A 179 -20.79 3.79 -11.94
C SER A 179 -19.86 4.46 -10.91
N LEU A 180 -19.97 4.08 -9.63
CA LEU A 180 -19.08 4.60 -8.59
C LEU A 180 -17.71 3.89 -8.57
N VAL A 181 -17.65 2.64 -9.01
CA VAL A 181 -16.38 1.91 -9.24
C VAL A 181 -15.62 2.59 -10.38
N ASP A 182 -16.32 2.92 -11.47
CA ASP A 182 -15.77 3.67 -12.60
C ASP A 182 -15.21 5.02 -12.16
N ARG A 183 -16.02 5.85 -11.49
CA ARG A 183 -15.59 7.17 -11.03
C ARG A 183 -14.38 7.09 -10.10
N TRP A 184 -14.28 6.05 -9.27
CA TRP A 184 -13.12 5.80 -8.43
C TRP A 184 -11.87 5.50 -9.27
N ILE A 185 -11.92 4.48 -10.12
CA ILE A 185 -10.79 4.10 -10.98
C ILE A 185 -10.35 5.26 -11.86
N GLU A 186 -11.29 5.93 -12.53
CA GLU A 186 -11.03 7.05 -13.43
C GLU A 186 -10.40 8.25 -12.70
N THR A 187 -10.76 8.49 -11.43
CA THR A 187 -10.14 9.53 -10.59
C THR A 187 -8.64 9.27 -10.42
N PHE A 188 -8.25 8.02 -10.17
CA PHE A 188 -6.85 7.63 -9.97
C PHE A 188 -6.08 7.40 -11.29
N ASP A 189 -6.76 6.99 -12.36
CA ASP A 189 -6.20 6.96 -13.71
C ASP A 189 -5.86 8.37 -14.21
N LYS A 190 -6.72 9.36 -13.96
CA LYS A 190 -6.45 10.77 -14.29
C LYS A 190 -5.22 11.31 -13.57
N ALA A 191 -4.91 10.80 -12.38
CA ALA A 191 -3.67 11.12 -11.66
C ALA A 191 -2.45 10.38 -12.23
N GLY A 192 -2.63 9.40 -13.11
CA GLY A 192 -1.56 8.61 -13.72
C GLY A 192 -1.01 7.51 -12.81
N MET A 193 -1.82 7.00 -11.87
CA MET A 193 -1.35 6.05 -10.85
C MET A 193 -2.04 4.69 -10.91
N ALA A 194 -3.22 4.55 -11.51
CA ALA A 194 -3.98 3.30 -11.48
C ALA A 194 -3.49 2.24 -12.51
N HIS A 195 -2.18 2.07 -12.72
CA HIS A 195 -1.66 1.14 -13.75
C HIS A 195 -2.10 -0.32 -13.51
N MET A 196 -2.23 -0.73 -12.24
CA MET A 196 -2.92 -1.94 -11.81
C MET A 196 -4.08 -1.57 -10.89
N ILE A 197 -5.16 -2.34 -10.96
CA ILE A 197 -6.37 -2.17 -10.14
C ILE A 197 -6.49 -3.38 -9.22
N GLU A 198 -6.54 -3.12 -7.92
CA GLU A 198 -6.82 -4.11 -6.88
C GLU A 198 -8.26 -3.95 -6.39
N GLY A 199 -9.13 -4.92 -6.68
CA GLY A 199 -10.44 -5.04 -6.05
C GLY A 199 -10.29 -5.38 -4.58
N GLY A 200 -10.99 -4.66 -3.70
CA GLY A 200 -10.99 -4.92 -2.26
C GLY A 200 -11.68 -6.21 -1.88
N HIS A 201 -11.43 -6.65 -0.64
CA HIS A 201 -11.87 -7.92 -0.08
C HIS A 201 -13.35 -8.25 -0.35
N LEU A 202 -13.61 -9.51 -0.70
CA LEU A 202 -14.95 -10.03 -1.00
C LEU A 202 -15.65 -10.63 0.22
N SER A 203 -14.86 -10.92 1.26
CA SER A 203 -15.27 -11.57 2.50
C SER A 203 -14.69 -10.85 3.70
N GLY A 204 -15.19 -11.18 4.89
CA GLY A 204 -14.74 -10.58 6.15
C GLY A 204 -15.08 -11.47 7.33
N ARG A 205 -15.03 -10.88 8.52
CA ARG A 205 -15.40 -11.55 9.77
C ARG A 205 -16.53 -10.80 10.44
N LEU A 206 -17.48 -11.53 11.01
CA LEU A 206 -18.66 -10.93 11.63
C LEU A 206 -18.25 -10.00 12.78
N GLY A 207 -18.56 -8.71 12.65
CA GLY A 207 -18.16 -7.69 13.63
C GLY A 207 -16.67 -7.31 13.62
N GLY A 208 -15.86 -7.85 12.70
CA GLY A 208 -14.48 -7.44 12.47
C GLY A 208 -13.42 -7.97 13.45
N GLY A 209 -13.79 -8.85 14.39
CA GLY A 209 -12.82 -9.51 15.27
C GLY A 209 -11.92 -10.49 14.51
N TYR A 210 -10.66 -10.61 14.92
CA TYR A 210 -9.69 -11.51 14.27
C TYR A 210 -10.16 -12.97 14.27
N ASP A 211 -10.70 -13.46 15.39
CA ASP A 211 -11.24 -14.83 15.51
C ASP A 211 -12.76 -14.91 15.29
N SER A 212 -13.39 -13.83 14.79
CA SER A 212 -14.84 -13.83 14.54
C SER A 212 -15.21 -14.75 13.38
N PRO A 213 -16.46 -15.27 13.34
CA PRO A 213 -16.92 -16.13 12.25
C PRO A 213 -16.70 -15.51 10.87
N TYR A 214 -16.14 -16.30 9.95
CA TYR A 214 -15.95 -15.94 8.56
C TYR A 214 -17.29 -15.80 7.83
N VAL A 215 -17.47 -14.66 7.15
CA VAL A 215 -18.72 -14.30 6.48
C VAL A 215 -18.48 -13.65 5.12
N ILE A 216 -19.46 -13.82 4.25
CA ILE A 216 -19.53 -13.17 2.95
C ILE A 216 -20.69 -12.17 2.99
N PRO A 217 -20.42 -10.85 2.83
CA PRO A 217 -21.48 -9.88 2.59
C PRO A 217 -22.25 -10.29 1.33
N THR A 218 -23.56 -10.44 1.46
CA THR A 218 -24.42 -11.08 0.45
C THR A 218 -25.63 -10.18 0.17
N ASP A 219 -25.82 -9.82 -1.11
CA ASP A 219 -27.00 -9.08 -1.57
C ASP A 219 -28.07 -10.07 -2.07
N LEU A 220 -29.27 -9.98 -1.50
CA LEU A 220 -30.38 -10.89 -1.78
C LEU A 220 -31.63 -10.13 -2.18
N VAL A 221 -32.54 -10.84 -2.84
CA VAL A 221 -33.93 -10.39 -3.06
C VAL A 221 -34.84 -11.17 -2.12
N GLU A 222 -35.42 -10.49 -1.14
CA GLU A 222 -36.39 -11.08 -0.21
C GLU A 222 -37.69 -10.27 -0.29
N ASN A 223 -38.82 -10.94 -0.55
CA ASN A 223 -40.14 -10.31 -0.68
C ASN A 223 -40.17 -9.13 -1.69
N GLY A 224 -39.41 -9.25 -2.80
CA GLY A 224 -39.33 -8.22 -3.83
C GLY A 224 -38.49 -6.99 -3.45
N GLN A 225 -37.71 -7.06 -2.36
CA GLN A 225 -36.83 -5.99 -1.91
C GLN A 225 -35.38 -6.46 -1.83
N MET A 226 -34.45 -5.54 -2.08
CA MET A 226 -33.02 -5.78 -1.87
C MET A 226 -32.72 -5.79 -0.37
N VAL A 227 -32.04 -6.84 0.09
CA VAL A 227 -31.57 -7.00 1.47
C VAL A 227 -30.10 -7.40 1.45
N ARG A 228 -29.28 -6.78 2.31
CA ARG A 228 -27.88 -7.18 2.52
C ARG A 228 -27.73 -7.92 3.84
N LYS A 229 -27.07 -9.08 3.83
CA LYS A 229 -26.79 -9.91 5.01
C LYS A 229 -25.34 -10.40 4.98
N ASP A 230 -24.75 -10.56 6.14
CA ASP A 230 -23.51 -11.32 6.28
C ASP A 230 -23.87 -12.79 6.52
N LEU A 231 -23.54 -13.64 5.55
CA LEU A 231 -23.84 -15.07 5.60
C LEU A 231 -22.56 -15.88 5.78
N ALA A 232 -22.66 -17.06 6.41
CA ALA A 232 -21.56 -18.01 6.47
C ALA A 232 -21.13 -18.41 5.05
N ALA A 233 -19.84 -18.71 4.88
CA ALA A 233 -19.30 -18.99 3.56
C ALA A 233 -19.77 -20.31 2.93
N ASP A 234 -20.26 -21.24 3.74
CA ASP A 234 -20.88 -22.49 3.31
C ASP A 234 -22.38 -22.35 3.00
N ASP A 235 -22.97 -21.16 3.21
CA ASP A 235 -24.35 -20.89 2.80
C ASP A 235 -24.44 -20.80 1.27
N PRO A 236 -25.23 -21.65 0.60
CA PRO A 236 -25.34 -21.65 -0.86
C PRO A 236 -25.79 -20.31 -1.46
N ARG A 237 -26.51 -19.48 -0.69
CA ARG A 237 -26.93 -18.15 -1.13
C ARG A 237 -25.75 -17.18 -1.21
N ALA A 238 -24.79 -17.31 -0.31
CA ALA A 238 -23.56 -16.54 -0.31
C ALA A 238 -22.70 -16.88 -1.53
N GLU A 239 -22.50 -18.19 -1.79
CA GLU A 239 -21.76 -18.65 -2.97
C GLU A 239 -22.43 -18.18 -4.27
N HIS A 240 -23.76 -18.33 -4.37
CA HIS A 240 -24.51 -17.89 -5.54
C HIS A 240 -24.38 -16.39 -5.80
N ASN A 241 -24.58 -15.55 -4.77
CA ASN A 241 -24.41 -14.11 -4.90
C ASN A 241 -22.98 -13.72 -5.29
N LEU A 242 -21.97 -14.33 -4.66
CA LEU A 242 -20.57 -14.05 -4.96
C LEU A 242 -20.23 -14.40 -6.41
N ARG A 243 -20.72 -15.54 -6.90
CA ARG A 243 -20.60 -15.96 -8.30
C ARG A 243 -21.22 -14.95 -9.26
N GLU A 244 -22.44 -14.48 -8.96
CA GLU A 244 -23.10 -13.46 -9.79
C GLU A 244 -22.39 -12.11 -9.74
N PHE A 245 -21.96 -11.65 -8.57
CA PHE A 245 -21.18 -10.42 -8.42
C PHE A 245 -19.89 -10.48 -9.24
N LEU A 246 -19.09 -11.55 -9.10
CA LEU A 246 -17.83 -11.71 -9.82
C LEU A 246 -18.04 -11.84 -11.33
N ARG A 247 -19.12 -12.50 -11.78
CA ARG A 247 -19.47 -12.59 -13.20
C ARG A 247 -19.77 -11.19 -13.77
N GLN A 248 -20.65 -10.44 -13.12
CA GLN A 248 -21.02 -9.09 -13.55
C GLN A 248 -19.83 -8.12 -13.49
N LEU A 249 -19.01 -8.18 -12.44
CA LEU A 249 -17.81 -7.37 -12.31
C LEU A 249 -16.79 -7.68 -13.40
N ARG A 250 -16.53 -8.97 -13.68
CA ARG A 250 -15.63 -9.39 -14.77
C ARG A 250 -16.11 -8.86 -16.12
N ASP A 251 -17.40 -9.01 -16.41
CA ASP A 251 -17.99 -8.58 -17.68
C ASP A 251 -17.88 -7.05 -17.83
N HIS A 252 -18.17 -6.29 -16.77
CA HIS A 252 -17.99 -4.83 -16.71
C HIS A 252 -16.53 -4.42 -16.91
N LEU A 253 -15.59 -5.03 -16.18
CA LEU A 253 -14.15 -4.78 -16.34
C LEU A 253 -13.65 -5.11 -17.75
N LYS A 254 -14.22 -6.13 -18.40
CA LYS A 254 -13.90 -6.49 -19.78
C LYS A 254 -14.40 -5.42 -20.75
N GLU A 255 -15.64 -4.95 -20.58
CA GLU A 255 -16.22 -3.86 -21.38
C GLU A 255 -15.41 -2.57 -21.27
N LYS A 256 -14.99 -2.20 -20.05
CA LYS A 256 -14.13 -1.03 -19.79
C LYS A 256 -12.68 -1.21 -20.26
N GLY A 257 -12.28 -2.42 -20.67
CA GLY A 257 -10.90 -2.73 -21.05
C GLY A 257 -9.92 -2.78 -19.88
N TRP A 258 -10.40 -2.95 -18.64
CA TRP A 258 -9.60 -2.96 -17.41
C TRP A 258 -9.26 -4.35 -16.91
N LEU A 259 -9.92 -5.40 -17.42
CA LEU A 259 -9.75 -6.77 -16.95
C LEU A 259 -8.29 -7.26 -16.98
N SER A 260 -7.50 -6.85 -17.96
CA SER A 260 -6.09 -7.26 -18.11
C SER A 260 -5.14 -6.68 -17.05
N ARG A 261 -5.58 -5.65 -16.32
CA ARG A 261 -4.81 -4.98 -15.26
C ARG A 261 -5.49 -5.08 -13.89
N TYR A 262 -6.38 -6.06 -13.71
CA TYR A 262 -7.18 -6.23 -12.51
C TYR A 262 -6.74 -7.44 -11.69
N VAL A 263 -6.64 -7.26 -10.38
CA VAL A 263 -6.43 -8.32 -9.37
C VAL A 263 -7.50 -8.17 -8.28
N GLN A 264 -7.98 -9.28 -7.72
CA GLN A 264 -9.04 -9.28 -6.72
C GLN A 264 -8.54 -9.83 -5.38
N HIS A 265 -8.63 -9.03 -4.33
CA HIS A 265 -8.43 -9.49 -2.96
C HIS A 265 -9.64 -10.31 -2.50
N VAL A 266 -9.43 -11.47 -1.89
CA VAL A 266 -10.52 -12.36 -1.45
C VAL A 266 -10.86 -12.11 0.02
N HIS A 267 -9.86 -12.26 0.88
CA HIS A 267 -9.96 -12.11 2.33
C HIS A 267 -8.66 -11.51 2.88
N ASP A 268 -8.76 -10.84 4.02
CA ASP A 268 -7.62 -10.24 4.71
C ASP A 268 -7.13 -11.16 5.84
N GLU A 269 -5.83 -11.43 5.88
CA GLU A 269 -5.17 -12.28 6.89
C GLU A 269 -5.90 -13.61 7.17
N PRO A 270 -6.14 -14.47 6.17
CA PRO A 270 -6.85 -15.74 6.40
C PRO A 270 -6.10 -16.65 7.38
N HIS A 271 -6.82 -17.28 8.29
CA HIS A 271 -6.25 -18.21 9.27
C HIS A 271 -7.18 -19.37 9.61
N GLY A 272 -6.62 -20.40 10.26
CA GLY A 272 -7.39 -21.54 10.77
C GLY A 272 -8.25 -22.21 9.70
N THR A 273 -9.56 -22.28 9.96
CA THR A 273 -10.56 -22.95 9.12
C THR A 273 -11.07 -22.11 7.95
N GLU A 274 -10.57 -20.88 7.78
CA GLU A 274 -11.01 -19.95 6.72
C GLU A 274 -10.38 -20.24 5.35
N MET A 275 -9.43 -21.19 5.30
CA MET A 275 -8.87 -21.68 4.04
C MET A 275 -9.75 -22.82 3.49
N PRO A 276 -10.60 -22.58 2.48
CA PRO A 276 -11.23 -23.68 1.78
C PRO A 276 -10.17 -24.45 1.00
N ILE A 277 -10.12 -25.77 1.21
CA ILE A 277 -9.24 -26.70 0.48
C ILE A 277 -9.72 -26.90 -0.98
N ASP A 278 -10.84 -26.32 -1.40
CA ASP A 278 -11.31 -26.38 -2.79
C ASP A 278 -11.75 -25.00 -3.32
N GLY A 279 -11.09 -24.55 -4.39
CA GLY A 279 -11.60 -23.51 -5.30
C GLY A 279 -11.00 -22.11 -5.21
N VAL A 280 -10.21 -21.79 -4.18
CA VAL A 280 -9.46 -20.52 -4.09
C VAL A 280 -7.97 -20.82 -4.21
N LEU A 281 -7.34 -20.37 -5.29
CA LEU A 281 -5.90 -20.50 -5.45
C LEU A 281 -5.19 -19.72 -4.35
N VAL A 282 -4.24 -20.38 -3.67
CA VAL A 282 -3.39 -19.75 -2.67
C VAL A 282 -2.65 -18.58 -3.31
N SER A 283 -2.52 -17.45 -2.59
CA SER A 283 -1.83 -16.29 -3.14
C SER A 283 -0.39 -16.67 -3.51
N MET A 284 0.09 -16.23 -4.68
CA MET A 284 1.50 -16.42 -5.06
C MET A 284 2.45 -15.93 -3.97
N ARG A 285 2.08 -14.89 -3.22
CA ARG A 285 2.89 -14.39 -2.10
C ARG A 285 3.01 -15.41 -0.98
N LEU A 286 1.91 -16.05 -0.59
CA LEU A 286 1.91 -17.10 0.43
C LEU A 286 2.65 -18.35 -0.06
N GLU A 287 2.43 -18.78 -1.29
CA GLU A 287 3.18 -19.93 -1.86
C GLU A 287 4.69 -19.65 -1.90
N VAL A 288 5.11 -18.48 -2.39
CA VAL A 288 6.53 -18.09 -2.42
C VAL A 288 7.12 -17.91 -1.03
N MET A 289 6.37 -17.36 -0.06
CA MET A 289 6.83 -17.25 1.32
C MET A 289 6.93 -18.63 1.98
N ARG A 290 5.99 -19.54 1.73
CA ARG A 290 6.03 -20.91 2.25
C ARG A 290 7.20 -21.68 1.66
N GLU A 291 7.36 -21.67 0.33
CA GLU A 291 8.53 -22.24 -0.36
C GLU A 291 9.83 -21.66 0.22
N GLY A 292 9.91 -20.34 0.43
CA GLY A 292 11.10 -19.70 1.01
C GLY A 292 11.39 -20.07 2.47
N ILE A 293 10.37 -20.33 3.30
CA ILE A 293 10.55 -20.82 4.68
C ILE A 293 11.04 -22.27 4.67
N GLU A 294 10.47 -23.11 3.83
CA GLU A 294 10.91 -24.51 3.65
C GLU A 294 12.38 -24.56 3.17
N ASP A 295 12.74 -23.74 2.19
CA ASP A 295 14.12 -23.61 1.71
C ASP A 295 15.08 -23.13 2.79
N TYR A 296 14.66 -22.18 3.63
CA TYR A 296 15.48 -21.70 4.75
C TYR A 296 15.75 -22.81 5.76
N GLU A 297 14.74 -23.58 6.18
CA GLU A 297 14.93 -24.68 7.12
C GLU A 297 15.85 -25.77 6.54
N LEU A 298 15.69 -26.10 5.26
CA LEU A 298 16.57 -27.04 4.56
C LEU A 298 18.02 -26.51 4.43
N LEU A 299 18.19 -25.20 4.23
CA LEU A 299 19.50 -24.54 4.23
C LEU A 299 20.16 -24.61 5.60
N MET A 300 19.41 -24.32 6.66
CA MET A 300 19.91 -24.40 8.02
C MET A 300 20.26 -25.83 8.43
N GLU A 301 19.45 -26.82 8.05
CA GLU A 301 19.72 -28.22 8.33
C GLU A 301 20.92 -28.74 7.54
N SER A 302 20.97 -28.47 6.23
CA SER A 302 22.12 -28.87 5.41
C SER A 302 23.43 -28.21 5.88
N ALA A 303 23.40 -26.96 6.36
CA ALA A 303 24.58 -26.29 6.90
C ALA A 303 25.15 -26.97 8.17
N ARG A 304 24.31 -27.67 8.96
CA ARG A 304 24.77 -28.44 10.13
C ARG A 304 25.55 -29.68 9.73
N HIS A 305 25.20 -30.31 8.62
CA HIS A 305 25.68 -31.64 8.24
C HIS A 305 26.66 -31.65 7.06
N ALA A 306 26.46 -30.76 6.09
CA ALA A 306 27.26 -30.64 4.88
C ALA A 306 27.69 -29.18 4.62
N PRO A 307 28.33 -28.49 5.59
CA PRO A 307 28.56 -27.04 5.54
C PRO A 307 29.28 -26.58 4.26
N ALA A 308 30.31 -27.29 3.82
CA ALA A 308 31.04 -26.94 2.59
C ALA A 308 30.19 -27.09 1.32
N GLY A 309 29.31 -28.10 1.27
CA GLY A 309 28.40 -28.33 0.16
C GLY A 309 27.28 -27.29 0.14
N THR A 310 26.70 -26.98 1.30
CA THR A 310 25.69 -25.95 1.47
C THR A 310 26.21 -24.57 1.09
N ASP A 311 27.43 -24.20 1.52
CA ASP A 311 28.06 -22.93 1.15
C ASP A 311 28.30 -22.82 -0.36
N ALA A 312 28.74 -23.91 -0.99
CA ALA A 312 28.95 -23.93 -2.44
C ALA A 312 27.62 -23.77 -3.20
N LEU A 313 26.57 -24.43 -2.73
CA LEU A 313 25.23 -24.35 -3.32
C LEU A 313 24.64 -22.94 -3.15
N ALA A 314 24.74 -22.34 -1.96
CA ALA A 314 24.27 -20.98 -1.70
C ALA A 314 24.97 -19.94 -2.60
N ARG A 315 26.29 -20.07 -2.78
CA ARG A 315 27.06 -19.19 -3.70
C ARG A 315 26.71 -19.41 -5.17
N ALA A 316 26.30 -20.61 -5.55
CA ALA A 316 25.86 -20.88 -6.93
C ALA A 316 24.47 -20.29 -7.20
N VAL A 317 23.57 -20.33 -6.21
CA VAL A 317 22.20 -19.79 -6.32
C VAL A 317 22.18 -18.27 -6.19
N MET A 318 22.97 -17.71 -5.27
CA MET A 318 23.05 -16.28 -5.01
C MET A 318 24.52 -15.83 -4.90
N PRO A 319 25.23 -15.70 -6.04
CA PRO A 319 26.64 -15.30 -6.06
C PRO A 319 26.91 -13.94 -5.41
N THR A 320 25.96 -13.01 -5.49
CA THR A 320 26.03 -11.71 -4.84
C THR A 320 24.67 -11.29 -4.31
N PHE A 321 24.61 -10.25 -3.47
CA PHE A 321 23.33 -9.74 -2.96
C PHE A 321 22.38 -9.22 -4.05
N THR A 322 22.90 -8.90 -5.23
CA THR A 322 22.13 -8.36 -6.37
C THR A 322 22.04 -9.30 -7.56
N ASP A 323 22.74 -10.45 -7.50
CA ASP A 323 22.81 -11.43 -8.59
C ASP A 323 22.45 -12.80 -8.05
N TYR A 324 21.43 -13.40 -8.63
CA TYR A 324 20.82 -14.65 -8.20
C TYR A 324 20.27 -15.38 -9.40
N LEU A 325 20.13 -16.69 -9.26
CA LEU A 325 19.65 -17.59 -10.29
C LEU A 325 18.20 -17.26 -10.67
N ARG A 326 17.95 -16.93 -11.94
CA ARG A 326 16.62 -16.59 -12.47
C ARG A 326 16.01 -17.67 -13.35
N ASP A 327 16.78 -18.69 -13.72
CA ASP A 327 16.28 -19.82 -14.49
C ASP A 327 15.61 -20.83 -13.56
N VAL A 328 14.30 -21.03 -13.75
CA VAL A 328 13.47 -21.91 -12.90
C VAL A 328 13.98 -23.36 -12.94
N THR A 329 14.44 -23.84 -14.09
CA THR A 329 14.91 -25.23 -14.22
C THR A 329 16.18 -25.46 -13.43
N GLN A 330 17.09 -24.49 -13.44
CA GLN A 330 18.32 -24.53 -12.64
C GLN A 330 18.01 -24.32 -11.15
N PHE A 331 17.06 -23.45 -10.80
CA PHE A 331 16.65 -23.26 -9.40
C PHE A 331 16.07 -24.54 -8.79
N ARG A 332 15.14 -25.21 -9.49
CA ARG A 332 14.59 -26.51 -9.06
C ARG A 332 15.63 -27.65 -9.06
N LYS A 333 16.79 -27.48 -9.70
CA LYS A 333 17.94 -28.40 -9.54
C LYS A 333 18.71 -28.10 -8.25
N ALA A 334 18.90 -26.83 -7.93
CA ALA A 334 19.54 -26.41 -6.70
C ALA A 334 18.72 -26.83 -5.46
N GLU A 335 17.39 -26.67 -5.47
CA GLU A 335 16.52 -27.18 -4.39
C GLU A 335 16.69 -28.69 -4.17
N ARG A 336 16.70 -29.48 -5.26
CA ARG A 336 16.91 -30.94 -5.15
C ARG A 336 18.26 -31.31 -4.55
N GLU A 337 19.29 -30.55 -4.88
CA GLU A 337 20.61 -30.71 -4.26
C GLU A 337 20.60 -30.30 -2.79
N LEU A 338 19.87 -29.24 -2.44
CA LEU A 338 19.67 -28.80 -1.06
C LEU A 338 19.02 -29.90 -0.21
N LEU A 339 17.94 -30.52 -0.71
CA LEU A 339 17.31 -31.67 -0.07
C LEU A 339 18.29 -32.86 0.09
N ARG A 340 19.13 -33.11 -0.92
CA ARG A 340 20.13 -34.18 -0.87
C ARG A 340 21.13 -33.92 0.26
N LEU A 341 21.67 -32.71 0.36
CA LEU A 341 22.61 -32.30 1.40
C LEU A 341 21.98 -32.36 2.79
N ALA A 342 20.71 -31.95 2.93
CA ALA A 342 19.99 -32.02 4.20
C ALA A 342 19.73 -33.48 4.66
N THR A 343 19.59 -34.43 3.72
CA THR A 343 19.26 -35.83 4.03
C THR A 343 20.48 -36.76 4.16
N GLU A 344 21.68 -36.30 3.81
CA GLU A 344 22.92 -37.07 4.02
C GLU A 344 23.17 -37.42 5.50
N ALA A 345 22.60 -36.65 6.43
CA ALA A 345 22.64 -36.88 7.88
C ALA A 345 21.95 -38.17 8.36
N HIS A 346 21.05 -38.76 7.56
CA HIS A 346 20.26 -39.93 7.95
C HIS A 346 20.80 -41.26 7.38
N ARG A 347 21.98 -41.25 6.75
CA ARG A 347 22.60 -42.44 6.14
C ARG A 347 23.83 -42.96 6.89
N GLU A 348 24.21 -42.34 7.99
CA GLU A 348 25.14 -42.86 9.00
C GLU A 348 24.37 -43.33 10.23
#